data_AF-A0A484DM39-F1
#
_entry.id   AF-A0A484DM39-F1
#
_cell.length_a   1.000
_cell.length_b   1.000
_cell.length_c   1.000
_cell.angle_alpha   90.00
_cell.angle_beta   90.00
_cell.angle_gamma   90.00
#
_symmetry.space_group_name_H-M   'P 1'
#
loop_
_entity.id
_entity.type
_entity.pdbx_description
1 polymer ?
#
loop_
_entity_poly.entity_id
_entity_poly.type
_entity_poly.pdbx_seq_one_letter_code
_entity_poly.pdbx_strand_id
1 'polypeptide(L)'
;MHKAPCVGLAVDESTDIWDNAQLLEYARFFNTDQKTSCEDLVGVTLLQTSTRGEDIYLAIKEMVTKRGIEPKQVVSITTDGAPSMIGKEKGAVARLKGDNPELLSYHCIIPQSVLCASLSDEHAEVMNTMMKMISFLRASSSYQRRMLREFLREVDANADDLLLHNNVRWLSKGRVLERFWSIRRELASFLAELSSQKAT
;
A
#
# COMPACT_ATOMS: atom_id res chain seq x y z
N MET A 1 22.51 10.97 6.27
CA MET A 1 22.66 9.99 5.17
C MET A 1 24.09 9.93 4.61
N HIS A 2 24.70 11.04 4.17
CA HIS A 2 26.03 11.04 3.50
C HIS A 2 27.21 10.38 4.24
N LYS A 3 27.17 10.28 5.58
CA LYS A 3 28.21 9.60 6.38
C LYS A 3 27.95 8.11 6.60
N ALA A 4 26.80 7.60 6.15
CA ALA A 4 26.44 6.21 6.38
C ALA A 4 27.30 5.31 5.47
N PRO A 5 27.95 4.27 6.01
CA PRO A 5 28.76 3.36 5.20
C PRO A 5 27.90 2.50 4.27
N CYS A 6 26.66 2.22 4.66
CA CYS A 6 25.71 1.44 3.90
C CYS A 6 24.29 2.02 3.99
N VAL A 7 23.52 1.83 2.91
CA VAL A 7 22.15 2.29 2.77
C VAL A 7 21.31 1.16 2.17
N GLY A 8 20.14 0.91 2.75
CA GLY A 8 19.09 0.10 2.13
C GLY A 8 18.05 1.01 1.47
N LEU A 9 17.64 0.69 0.26
CA LEU A 9 16.60 1.42 -0.46
C LEU A 9 15.27 0.66 -0.43
N ALA A 10 14.18 1.41 -0.33
CA ALA A 10 12.83 0.95 -0.65
C ALA A 10 12.30 1.84 -1.76
N VAL A 11 11.88 1.23 -2.86
CA VAL A 11 11.46 1.93 -4.07
C VAL A 11 10.07 1.47 -4.46
N ASP A 12 9.19 2.43 -4.73
CA ASP A 12 7.81 2.18 -5.13
C ASP A 12 7.44 3.09 -6.30
N GLU A 13 6.83 2.53 -7.33
CA GLU A 13 6.27 3.29 -8.44
C GLU A 13 4.79 3.54 -8.18
N SER A 14 4.36 4.78 -8.34
CA SER A 14 2.98 5.17 -8.13
C SER A 14 2.56 6.19 -9.16
N THR A 15 1.28 6.20 -9.48
CA THR A 15 0.68 7.17 -10.40
C THR A 15 -0.09 8.23 -9.63
N ASP A 16 0.11 9.50 -9.95
CA ASP A 16 -0.63 10.61 -9.33
C ASP A 16 -2.04 10.80 -9.90
N ILE A 17 -2.76 11.81 -9.40
CA ILE A 17 -4.14 12.11 -9.81
C ILE A 17 -4.28 12.62 -11.26
N TRP A 18 -3.15 12.97 -11.90
CA TRP A 18 -3.08 13.40 -13.29
C TRP A 18 -2.46 12.32 -14.19
N ASP A 19 -2.43 11.08 -13.72
CA ASP A 19 -1.87 9.92 -14.42
C ASP A 19 -0.35 10.01 -14.70
N ASN A 20 0.39 10.83 -13.95
CA ASN A 20 1.85 10.86 -14.07
C ASN A 20 2.47 9.79 -13.18
N ALA A 21 3.29 8.91 -13.78
CA ALA A 21 4.08 7.94 -13.05
C ALA A 21 5.22 8.63 -12.27
N GLN A 22 5.39 8.25 -11.01
CA GLN A 22 6.38 8.78 -10.10
C GLN A 22 7.07 7.64 -9.36
N LEU A 23 8.37 7.77 -9.18
CA LEU A 23 9.18 6.85 -8.42
C LEU A 23 9.50 7.46 -7.06
N LEU A 24 9.10 6.79 -5.99
CA LEU A 24 9.44 7.18 -4.62
C LEU A 24 10.62 6.33 -4.15
N GLU A 25 11.63 6.98 -3.57
CA GLU A 25 12.82 6.33 -3.04
C GLU A 25 13.00 6.69 -1.56
N TYR A 26 12.90 5.68 -0.71
CA TYR A 26 13.20 5.79 0.72
C TYR A 26 14.52 5.10 1.04
N ALA A 27 15.31 5.72 1.91
CA ALA A 27 16.56 5.16 2.40
C ALA A 27 16.41 4.80 3.88
N ARG A 28 16.85 3.60 4.24
CA ARG A 28 17.11 3.18 5.61
C ARG A 28 18.61 3.07 5.80
N PHE A 29 19.13 3.74 6.82
CA PHE A 29 20.56 3.74 7.13
C PHE A 29 20.80 3.87 8.64
N PHE A 30 21.97 3.49 9.10
CA PHE A 30 22.37 3.71 10.49
C PHE A 30 23.10 5.04 10.61
N ASN A 31 22.58 5.93 11.47
CA ASN A 31 23.25 7.19 11.77
C ASN A 31 24.25 6.98 12.91
N THR A 32 25.55 7.02 12.61
CA THR A 32 26.62 6.83 13.59
C THR A 32 26.64 7.91 14.67
N ASP A 33 26.29 9.16 14.32
CA ASP A 33 26.29 10.30 15.25
C ASP A 33 25.18 10.14 16.29
N GLN A 34 23.99 9.67 15.88
CA GLN A 34 22.82 9.46 16.75
C GLN A 34 22.76 8.05 17.34
N LYS A 35 23.56 7.11 16.83
CA LYS A 35 23.53 5.67 17.16
C LYS A 35 22.16 5.01 16.98
N THR A 36 21.42 5.43 15.96
CA THR A 36 20.05 4.96 15.68
C THR A 36 19.87 4.62 14.21
N SER A 37 18.98 3.67 13.93
CA SER A 37 18.47 3.45 12.57
C SER A 37 17.55 4.61 12.19
N CYS A 38 17.80 5.21 11.03
CA CYS A 38 17.02 6.30 10.47
C CYS A 38 16.40 5.87 9.14
N GLU A 39 15.25 6.44 8.86
CA GLU A 39 14.56 6.33 7.58
C GLU A 39 14.33 7.75 7.06
N ASP A 40 14.63 7.98 5.79
CA ASP A 40 14.45 9.29 5.18
C ASP A 40 14.03 9.15 3.71
N LEU A 41 13.28 10.13 3.23
CA LEU A 41 12.89 10.22 1.83
C LEU A 41 14.08 10.75 1.02
N VAL A 42 14.65 9.89 0.16
CA VAL A 42 15.74 10.29 -0.74
C VAL A 42 15.20 11.27 -1.77
N GLY A 43 14.05 10.94 -2.36
CA GLY A 43 13.36 11.80 -3.31
C GLY A 43 12.15 11.17 -3.96
N VAL A 44 11.50 11.98 -4.78
CA VAL A 44 10.42 11.59 -5.68
C VAL A 44 10.82 12.02 -7.08
N THR A 45 10.84 11.08 -8.02
CA THR A 45 11.28 11.30 -9.40
C THR A 45 10.10 11.10 -10.34
N LEU A 46 9.76 12.10 -11.15
CA LEU A 46 8.75 11.96 -12.19
C LEU A 46 9.30 11.12 -13.35
N LEU A 47 8.57 10.07 -13.73
CA LEU A 47 8.91 9.22 -14.88
C LEU A 47 8.21 9.77 -16.12
N GLN A 48 8.83 10.77 -16.78
CA GLN A 48 8.20 11.55 -17.84
C GLN A 48 7.93 10.79 -19.14
N THR A 49 8.71 9.74 -19.42
CA THR A 49 8.68 9.05 -20.72
C THR A 49 8.06 7.66 -20.63
N SER A 50 8.50 6.86 -19.67
CA SER A 50 8.25 5.42 -19.64
C SER A 50 8.52 4.84 -18.24
N THR A 51 7.83 3.74 -17.90
CA THR A 51 7.97 2.99 -16.64
C THR A 51 8.74 1.68 -16.83
N ARG A 52 9.57 1.59 -17.87
CA ARG A 52 10.43 0.42 -18.10
C ARG A 52 11.51 0.34 -17.04
N GLY A 53 12.03 -0.87 -16.82
CA GLY A 53 13.09 -1.09 -15.83
C GLY A 53 14.37 -0.30 -16.09
N GLU A 54 14.64 0.10 -17.33
CA GLU A 54 15.76 0.99 -17.66
C GLU A 54 15.53 2.43 -17.17
N ASP A 55 14.37 3.02 -17.41
CA ASP A 55 14.04 4.37 -16.96
C ASP A 55 14.02 4.45 -15.43
N ILE A 56 13.44 3.44 -14.78
CA ILE A 56 13.43 3.32 -13.32
C ILE A 56 14.86 3.19 -12.78
N TYR A 57 15.70 2.35 -13.39
CA TYR A 57 17.10 2.21 -12.99
C TYR A 57 17.87 3.54 -13.09
N LEU A 58 17.69 4.26 -14.20
CA LEU A 58 18.33 5.56 -14.41
C LEU A 58 17.84 6.59 -13.39
N ALA A 59 16.54 6.64 -13.11
CA ALA A 59 15.96 7.51 -12.10
C ALA A 59 16.55 7.26 -10.70
N ILE A 60 16.64 5.99 -10.28
CA ILE A 60 17.27 5.61 -9.00
C ILE A 60 18.72 6.07 -8.97
N LYS A 61 19.48 5.75 -10.03
CA LYS A 61 20.91 6.06 -10.11
C LYS A 61 21.18 7.57 -10.06
N GLU A 62 20.37 8.36 -10.77
CA GLU A 62 20.46 9.82 -10.74
C GLU A 62 20.16 10.36 -9.35
N MET A 63 19.08 9.88 -8.71
CA MET A 63 18.65 10.35 -7.40
C MET A 63 19.69 10.03 -6.30
N VAL A 64 20.20 8.79 -6.24
CA VAL A 64 21.24 8.43 -5.26
C VAL A 64 22.53 9.22 -5.49
N THR A 65 22.93 9.42 -6.74
CA THR A 65 24.13 10.20 -7.09
C THR A 65 23.96 11.67 -6.73
N LYS A 66 22.77 12.25 -6.97
CA LYS A 66 22.41 13.63 -6.57
C LYS A 66 22.45 13.80 -5.05
N ARG A 67 22.16 12.74 -4.30
CA ARG A 67 22.30 12.69 -2.84
C ARG A 67 23.70 12.24 -2.39
N GLY A 68 24.69 12.20 -3.27
CA GLY A 68 26.07 11.83 -2.94
C GLY A 68 26.20 10.44 -2.32
N ILE A 69 25.30 9.51 -2.68
CA ILE A 69 25.38 8.10 -2.31
C ILE A 69 25.94 7.37 -3.52
N GLU A 70 27.06 6.69 -3.33
CA GLU A 70 27.60 5.83 -4.39
C GLU A 70 26.73 4.57 -4.55
N PRO A 71 26.50 4.08 -5.77
CA PRO A 71 25.72 2.86 -5.99
C PRO A 71 26.21 1.64 -5.19
N LYS A 72 27.52 1.57 -4.90
CA LYS A 72 28.12 0.50 -4.08
C LYS A 72 27.76 0.58 -2.59
N GLN A 73 27.38 1.75 -2.09
CA GLN A 73 26.90 1.92 -0.71
C GLN A 73 25.46 1.41 -0.55
N VAL A 74 24.74 1.24 -1.66
CA VAL A 74 23.40 0.64 -1.64
C VAL A 74 23.55 -0.87 -1.50
N VAL A 75 23.36 -1.38 -0.29
CA VAL A 75 23.54 -2.81 0.04
C VAL A 75 22.28 -3.62 -0.20
N SER A 76 21.11 -2.97 -0.16
CA SER A 76 19.84 -3.63 -0.42
C SER A 76 18.84 -2.73 -1.12
N ILE A 77 17.94 -3.34 -1.88
CA ILE A 77 16.78 -2.69 -2.49
C ILE A 77 15.53 -3.53 -2.27
N THR A 78 14.44 -2.89 -1.86
CA THR A 78 13.11 -3.49 -1.73
C THR A 78 12.17 -2.86 -2.76
N THR A 79 11.47 -3.66 -3.55
CA THR A 79 10.52 -3.18 -4.58
C THR A 79 9.17 -3.88 -4.46
N ASP A 80 8.15 -3.36 -5.15
CA ASP A 80 6.80 -3.92 -5.25
C ASP A 80 6.69 -5.22 -6.08
N GLY A 81 7.82 -5.68 -6.65
CA GLY A 81 7.89 -6.88 -7.47
C GLY A 81 7.28 -6.78 -8.85
N ALA A 82 6.96 -5.57 -9.33
CA ALA A 82 6.50 -5.38 -10.70
C ALA A 82 7.55 -5.91 -11.71
N PRO A 83 7.15 -6.45 -12.86
CA PRO A 83 8.08 -6.95 -13.87
C PRO A 83 9.13 -5.92 -14.34
N SER A 84 8.78 -4.63 -14.35
CA SER A 84 9.71 -3.52 -14.63
C SER A 84 10.79 -3.37 -13.55
N MET A 85 10.50 -3.71 -12.30
CA MET A 85 11.45 -3.68 -11.19
C MET A 85 12.33 -4.93 -11.17
N ILE A 86 11.71 -6.12 -11.12
CA ILE A 86 12.40 -7.39 -10.81
C ILE A 86 12.73 -8.26 -12.03
N GLY A 87 12.36 -7.83 -13.25
CA GLY A 87 12.57 -8.62 -14.46
C GLY A 87 14.02 -9.08 -14.62
N LYS A 88 14.22 -10.38 -14.90
CA LYS A 88 15.54 -11.04 -14.88
C LYS A 88 16.60 -10.36 -15.76
N GLU A 89 16.19 -9.91 -16.95
CA GLU A 89 17.08 -9.27 -17.93
C GLU A 89 16.82 -7.78 -18.10
N LYS A 90 15.55 -7.37 -18.03
CA LYS A 90 15.09 -6.00 -18.34
C LYS A 90 14.63 -5.20 -17.12
N GLY A 91 14.71 -5.77 -15.92
CA GLY A 91 14.29 -5.13 -14.69
C GLY A 91 15.31 -4.11 -14.17
N ALA A 92 14.83 -3.13 -13.41
CA ALA A 92 15.65 -2.12 -12.74
C ALA A 92 16.65 -2.75 -11.77
N VAL A 93 16.20 -3.71 -10.96
CA VAL A 93 17.04 -4.42 -9.98
C VAL A 93 18.14 -5.23 -10.68
N ALA A 94 17.84 -5.86 -11.83
CA ALA A 94 18.83 -6.59 -12.60
C ALA A 94 19.94 -5.67 -13.13
N ARG A 95 19.61 -4.43 -13.49
CA ARG A 95 20.59 -3.40 -13.91
C ARG A 95 21.41 -2.88 -12.75
N LEU A 96 20.77 -2.60 -11.61
CA LEU A 96 21.48 -2.22 -10.38
C LEU A 96 22.47 -3.30 -9.93
N LYS A 97 22.13 -4.58 -10.08
CA LYS A 97 23.06 -5.69 -9.82
C LYS A 97 24.25 -5.73 -10.77
N GLY A 98 24.14 -5.14 -11.97
CA GLY A 98 25.29 -4.94 -12.86
C GLY A 98 26.30 -3.93 -12.31
N ASP A 99 25.82 -2.88 -11.63
CA ASP A 99 26.67 -1.86 -10.99
C ASP A 99 27.18 -2.31 -9.61
N ASN A 100 26.36 -3.05 -8.86
CA ASN A 100 26.69 -3.63 -7.56
C ASN A 100 26.27 -5.11 -7.49
N PRO A 101 27.17 -6.06 -7.81
CA PRO A 101 26.86 -7.49 -7.80
C PRO A 101 26.44 -8.04 -6.43
N GLU A 102 26.82 -7.39 -5.33
CA GLU A 102 26.48 -7.79 -3.95
C GLU A 102 25.12 -7.25 -3.48
N LEU A 103 24.41 -6.50 -4.34
CA LEU A 103 23.12 -5.90 -4.00
C LEU A 103 22.07 -6.97 -3.64
N LEU A 104 21.58 -6.90 -2.41
CA LEU A 104 20.48 -7.72 -1.94
C LEU A 104 19.15 -7.15 -2.44
N SER A 105 18.33 -8.00 -3.06
CA SER A 105 17.03 -7.60 -3.60
C SER A 105 15.92 -8.30 -2.86
N TYR A 106 14.99 -7.53 -2.30
CA TYR A 106 13.81 -8.03 -1.61
C TYR A 106 12.55 -7.63 -2.34
N HIS A 107 11.57 -8.53 -2.31
CA HIS A 107 10.21 -8.20 -2.71
C HIS A 107 9.47 -7.68 -1.47
N CYS A 108 8.70 -6.60 -1.64
CA CYS A 108 7.97 -5.99 -0.54
C CYS A 108 6.93 -6.99 0.02
N ILE A 109 6.98 -7.19 1.34
CA ILE A 109 6.05 -8.09 2.04
C ILE A 109 4.60 -7.61 1.95
N ILE A 110 4.38 -6.31 1.72
CA ILE A 110 3.05 -5.71 1.68
C ILE A 110 2.24 -6.25 0.48
N PRO A 111 2.66 -6.08 -0.79
CA PRO A 111 1.99 -6.70 -1.94
C PRO A 111 1.85 -8.22 -1.80
N GLN A 112 2.88 -8.90 -1.28
CA GLN A 112 2.84 -10.35 -1.08
C GLN A 112 1.77 -10.79 -0.07
N SER A 113 1.66 -10.08 1.07
CA SER A 113 0.67 -10.38 2.10
C SER A 113 -0.76 -10.19 1.60
N VAL A 114 -1.00 -9.14 0.81
CA VAL A 114 -2.30 -8.90 0.16
C VAL A 114 -2.62 -10.01 -0.84
N LEU A 115 -1.63 -10.43 -1.65
CA LEU A 115 -1.79 -11.52 -2.59
C LEU A 115 -2.09 -12.84 -1.87
N CYS A 116 -1.34 -13.19 -0.83
CA CYS A 116 -1.58 -14.39 -0.02
C CYS A 116 -2.98 -14.38 0.61
N ALA A 117 -3.42 -13.24 1.16
CA ALA A 117 -4.77 -13.10 1.71
C ALA A 117 -5.86 -13.27 0.64
N SER A 118 -5.58 -12.91 -0.61
CA SER A 118 -6.51 -13.09 -1.73
C SER A 118 -6.56 -14.53 -2.27
N LEU A 119 -5.50 -15.33 -2.06
CA LEU A 119 -5.37 -16.69 -2.57
C LEU A 119 -5.89 -17.77 -1.61
N SER A 120 -6.17 -17.44 -0.36
CA SER A 120 -6.77 -18.38 0.58
C SER A 120 -8.28 -18.43 0.37
N ASP A 121 -8.80 -19.54 -0.15
CA ASP A 121 -10.22 -19.69 -0.50
C ASP A 121 -11.17 -19.39 0.66
N GLU A 122 -10.85 -19.89 1.86
CA GLU A 122 -11.63 -19.66 3.09
C GLU A 122 -11.68 -18.17 3.46
N HIS A 123 -10.52 -17.50 3.47
CA HIS A 123 -10.46 -16.08 3.78
C HIS A 123 -11.08 -15.23 2.66
N ALA A 124 -10.95 -15.65 1.40
CA ALA A 124 -11.50 -14.94 0.25
C ALA A 124 -13.03 -14.92 0.28
N GLU A 125 -13.68 -16.02 0.63
CA GLU A 125 -15.15 -16.08 0.76
C GLU A 125 -15.66 -15.13 1.85
N VAL A 126 -15.07 -15.20 3.06
CA VAL A 126 -15.42 -14.32 4.18
C VAL A 126 -15.21 -12.86 3.79
N MET A 127 -14.07 -12.53 3.20
CA MET A 127 -13.75 -11.17 2.77
C MET A 127 -14.72 -10.67 1.70
N ASN A 128 -15.05 -11.47 0.69
CA ASN A 128 -15.98 -11.10 -0.36
C ASN A 128 -17.39 -10.85 0.20
N THR A 129 -17.83 -11.70 1.14
CA THR A 129 -19.13 -11.55 1.81
C THR A 129 -19.19 -10.26 2.62
N MET A 130 -18.15 -9.99 3.42
CA MET A 130 -18.04 -8.74 4.19
C MET A 130 -18.05 -7.51 3.27
N MET A 131 -17.29 -7.52 2.19
CA MET A 131 -17.24 -6.40 1.24
C MET A 131 -18.57 -6.18 0.53
N LYS A 132 -19.31 -7.24 0.20
CA LYS A 132 -20.68 -7.14 -0.35
C LYS A 132 -21.64 -6.51 0.65
N MET A 133 -21.60 -6.93 1.91
CA MET A 133 -22.44 -6.35 2.98
C MET A 133 -22.15 -4.86 3.18
N ILE A 134 -20.87 -4.48 3.23
CA ILE A 134 -20.47 -3.09 3.39
C ILE A 134 -20.86 -2.26 2.16
N SER A 135 -20.70 -2.80 0.95
CA SER A 135 -21.16 -2.16 -0.27
C SER A 135 -22.68 -1.94 -0.25
N PHE A 136 -23.45 -2.94 0.16
CA PHE A 136 -24.90 -2.83 0.33
C PHE A 136 -25.31 -1.74 1.31
N LEU A 137 -24.70 -1.72 2.50
CA LEU A 137 -25.04 -0.77 3.57
C LEU A 137 -24.59 0.66 3.28
N ARG A 138 -23.43 0.84 2.61
CA ARG A 138 -22.79 2.14 2.46
C ARG A 138 -22.81 2.69 1.03
N ALA A 139 -22.64 1.87 0.00
CA ALA A 139 -22.46 2.31 -1.38
C ALA A 139 -23.74 2.18 -2.24
N SER A 140 -24.59 1.19 -1.99
CA SER A 140 -25.73 0.89 -2.85
C SER A 140 -26.88 1.90 -2.74
N SER A 141 -27.04 2.60 -1.63
CA SER A 141 -28.09 3.61 -1.45
C SER A 141 -27.67 4.73 -0.51
N SER A 142 -27.77 5.97 -1.00
CA SER A 142 -27.54 7.16 -0.19
C SER A 142 -28.56 7.31 0.95
N TYR A 143 -29.79 6.84 0.73
CA TYR A 143 -30.86 6.81 1.72
C TYR A 143 -30.55 5.81 2.84
N GLN A 144 -30.20 4.57 2.50
CA GLN A 144 -29.85 3.55 3.50
C GLN A 144 -28.62 3.97 4.33
N ARG A 145 -27.61 4.56 3.68
CA ARG A 145 -26.46 5.11 4.40
C ARG A 145 -26.87 6.20 5.39
N ARG A 146 -27.77 7.11 5.02
CA ARG A 146 -28.25 8.15 5.93
C ARG A 146 -28.97 7.56 7.14
N MET A 147 -29.87 6.61 6.90
CA MET A 147 -30.57 5.90 7.99
C MET A 147 -29.60 5.17 8.92
N LEU A 148 -28.61 4.47 8.36
CA LEU A 148 -27.58 3.79 9.13
C LEU A 148 -26.81 4.76 10.02
N ARG A 149 -26.39 5.91 9.48
CA ARG A 149 -25.64 6.92 10.25
C ARG A 149 -26.47 7.52 11.38
N GLU A 150 -27.76 7.70 11.16
CA GLU A 150 -28.68 8.22 12.18
C GLU A 150 -28.86 7.19 13.30
N PHE A 151 -29.16 5.94 12.95
CA PHE A 151 -29.26 4.83 13.89
C PHE A 151 -27.98 4.65 14.74
N LEU A 152 -26.81 4.66 14.10
CA LEU A 152 -25.53 4.50 14.80
C LEU A 152 -25.26 5.63 15.81
N ARG A 153 -25.77 6.84 15.56
CA ARG A 153 -25.66 7.98 16.49
C ARG A 153 -26.63 7.87 17.65
N GLU A 154 -27.84 7.38 17.40
CA GLU A 154 -28.84 7.18 18.44
C GLU A 154 -28.41 6.14 19.48
N VAL A 155 -27.74 5.08 19.03
CA VAL A 155 -27.25 4.01 19.91
C VAL A 155 -25.86 4.29 20.49
N ASP A 156 -25.29 5.49 20.26
CA ASP A 156 -23.94 5.90 20.69
C ASP A 156 -22.87 4.86 20.32
N ALA A 157 -22.91 4.41 19.06
CA ALA A 157 -22.00 3.38 18.57
C ALA A 157 -20.54 3.87 18.53
N ASN A 158 -19.60 2.93 18.57
CA ASN A 158 -18.15 3.21 18.43
C ASN A 158 -17.76 3.88 17.10
N ALA A 159 -18.68 3.95 16.14
CA ALA A 159 -18.48 4.63 14.87
C ALA A 159 -19.80 5.13 14.24
N ASP A 160 -19.77 6.34 13.72
CA ASP A 160 -20.87 6.98 12.99
C ASP A 160 -21.15 6.39 11.60
N ASP A 161 -20.22 5.65 11.00
CA ASP A 161 -20.34 5.10 9.63
C ASP A 161 -19.37 3.94 9.41
N LEU A 162 -19.68 3.10 8.42
CA LEU A 162 -18.77 2.08 7.88
C LEU A 162 -17.69 2.73 7.03
N LEU A 163 -16.61 2.00 6.71
CA LEU A 163 -15.58 2.43 5.74
C LEU A 163 -15.80 1.76 4.37
N LEU A 164 -15.47 2.42 3.26
CA LEU A 164 -15.34 1.77 1.95
C LEU A 164 -13.87 1.42 1.69
N HIS A 165 -13.62 0.22 1.20
CA HIS A 165 -12.28 -0.17 0.78
C HIS A 165 -11.96 0.43 -0.60
N ASN A 166 -10.70 0.80 -0.82
CA ASN A 166 -10.17 1.06 -2.14
C ASN A 166 -9.07 0.04 -2.44
N ASN A 167 -9.00 -0.44 -3.68
CA ASN A 167 -7.99 -1.42 -4.06
C ASN A 167 -6.57 -0.83 -4.10
N VAL A 168 -6.45 0.50 -4.08
CA VAL A 168 -5.18 1.24 -4.16
C VAL A 168 -4.43 1.26 -2.82
N ARG A 169 -5.13 1.18 -1.67
CA ARG A 169 -4.45 1.15 -0.35
C ARG A 169 -4.50 -0.26 0.23
N TRP A 170 -3.34 -0.88 0.30
CA TRP A 170 -3.07 -2.23 0.82
C TRP A 170 -3.76 -2.57 2.16
N LEU A 171 -3.92 -1.62 3.10
CA LEU A 171 -4.62 -1.83 4.38
C LEU A 171 -6.10 -1.44 4.41
N SER A 172 -6.69 -1.02 3.29
CA SER A 172 -8.06 -0.50 3.28
C SER A 172 -9.07 -1.55 3.73
N LYS A 173 -8.93 -2.80 3.26
CA LYS A 173 -9.78 -3.92 3.66
C LYS A 173 -9.67 -4.25 5.15
N GLY A 174 -8.45 -4.22 5.71
CA GLY A 174 -8.23 -4.45 7.15
C GLY A 174 -8.90 -3.40 8.02
N ARG A 175 -8.73 -2.11 7.70
CA ARG A 175 -9.40 -1.01 8.43
C ARG A 175 -10.92 -1.08 8.32
N VAL A 176 -11.42 -1.51 7.17
CA VAL A 176 -12.86 -1.72 6.93
C VAL A 176 -13.40 -2.83 7.82
N LEU A 177 -12.69 -3.95 7.95
CA LEU A 177 -13.06 -5.03 8.87
C LEU A 177 -13.01 -4.59 10.33
N GLU A 178 -11.96 -3.89 10.75
CA GLU A 178 -11.82 -3.37 12.11
C GLU A 178 -13.00 -2.45 12.47
N ARG A 179 -13.34 -1.52 11.57
CA ARG A 179 -14.51 -0.66 11.71
C ARG A 179 -15.80 -1.47 11.79
N PHE A 180 -16.02 -2.38 10.85
CA PHE A 180 -17.21 -3.24 10.85
C PHE A 180 -17.35 -4.02 12.16
N TRP A 181 -16.25 -4.60 12.65
CA TRP A 181 -16.23 -5.39 13.86
C TRP A 181 -16.56 -4.58 15.12
N SER A 182 -16.13 -3.31 15.15
CA SER A 182 -16.37 -2.38 16.27
C SER A 182 -17.84 -2.00 16.46
N ILE A 183 -18.66 -2.13 15.40
CA ILE A 183 -20.10 -1.81 15.40
C ILE A 183 -20.97 -3.00 14.92
N ARG A 184 -20.46 -4.22 14.98
CA ARG A 184 -21.11 -5.40 14.38
C ARG A 184 -22.48 -5.72 14.99
N ARG A 185 -22.69 -5.38 16.26
CA ARG A 185 -23.94 -5.69 16.97
C ARG A 185 -25.05 -4.74 16.51
N GLU A 186 -24.70 -3.48 16.39
CA GLU A 186 -25.52 -2.38 15.91
C GLU A 186 -25.92 -2.62 14.45
N LEU A 187 -24.97 -3.05 13.61
CA LEU A 187 -25.26 -3.44 12.23
C LEU A 187 -26.22 -4.63 12.12
N ALA A 188 -26.09 -5.62 13.01
CA ALA A 188 -27.01 -6.76 13.03
C ALA A 188 -28.44 -6.33 13.39
N SER A 189 -28.59 -5.45 14.38
CA SER A 189 -29.89 -4.86 14.75
C SER A 189 -30.50 -4.06 13.60
N PHE A 190 -29.71 -3.18 12.97
CA PHE A 190 -30.16 -2.37 11.83
C PHE A 190 -30.61 -3.23 10.63
N LEU A 191 -29.88 -4.30 10.34
CA LEU A 191 -30.25 -5.24 9.27
C LEU A 191 -31.54 -6.01 9.59
N ALA A 192 -31.77 -6.38 10.85
CA ALA A 192 -33.01 -7.02 11.28
C ALA A 192 -34.22 -6.09 11.07
N GLU A 193 -34.09 -4.82 11.44
CA GLU A 193 -35.14 -3.80 11.21
C GLU A 193 -35.43 -3.57 9.72
N LEU A 194 -34.40 -3.47 8.89
CA LEU A 194 -34.53 -3.36 7.43
C LEU A 194 -35.26 -4.55 6.80
N SER A 195 -35.04 -5.76 7.31
CA SER A 195 -35.72 -6.96 6.82
C SER A 195 -37.21 -6.98 7.17
N SER A 196 -37.57 -6.46 8.35
CA SER A 196 -38.96 -6.33 8.79
C SER A 196 -39.73 -5.30 7.95
N GLN A 197 -39.08 -4.23 7.47
CA GLN A 197 -39.74 -3.18 6.70
C GLN A 197 -40.02 -3.55 5.24
N LYS A 198 -39.30 -4.53 4.66
CA LYS A 198 -39.52 -5.01 3.28
C LYS A 198 -40.57 -6.12 3.17
N ALA A 199 -40.95 -6.74 4.29
CA ALA A 199 -41.94 -7.81 4.34
C ALA A 199 -43.39 -7.31 4.51
N THR A 200 -43.59 -5.99 4.46
CA THR A 200 -44.88 -5.30 4.54
C THR A 200 -45.11 -4.54 3.24
#